data_AF-A0A2E0ZA35-F1
#
_entry.id   AF-A0A2E0ZA35-F1
#
_cell.length_a   1.000
_cell.length_b   1.000
_cell.length_c   1.000
_cell.angle_alpha   90.00
_cell.angle_beta   90.00
_cell.angle_gamma   90.00
#
_symmetry.space_group_name_H-M   'P 1'
#
loop_
_entity.id
_entity.type
_entity.pdbx_description
1 polymer ?
#
loop_
_entity_poly.entity_id
_entity_poly.type
_entity_poly.pdbx_seq_one_letter_code
_entity_poly.pdbx_strand_id
1 'polypeptide(L)'
;MKNWMILLLLFLLLGVVACAGETAVDHTATTSTTAQAARLNDDYSDALPVMMQLAAGTLKLEETDLAVDEAKAAEILPLWQAAQSLSSSETAASIEVDAVLNQIQDAMTPEQIAAIADMALTSDSLTELLESGAITFGRGQGARQGTDGEAGEGFTPPAGVVPGAGGGPGGGGGPGGGVGGGFGANGTTELSEDDIATRQAELASGEGLADIQDQAMIGAVVRLLQTKTGETPQRPQNDVMDTVFTAVAQTINLTPEELQVELTEGGSLVMVIEAHGGDVTAVREAIITSLNELPNAASLDVEQIADSWLTE
;
A
#
# COMPACT_ATOMS: atom_id res chain seq x y z
N MET A 1 -5.68 42.72 4.48
CA MET A 1 -6.90 42.23 5.16
C MET A 1 -8.16 43.09 4.87
N LYS A 2 -8.10 44.44 4.89
CA LYS A 2 -9.28 45.29 4.59
C LYS A 2 -9.79 45.17 3.14
N ASN A 3 -8.89 45.00 2.17
CA ASN A 3 -9.27 44.92 0.74
C ASN A 3 -9.81 43.54 0.33
N TRP A 4 -9.55 42.51 1.14
CA TRP A 4 -10.07 41.16 0.90
C TRP A 4 -11.51 41.02 1.41
N MET A 5 -11.84 41.75 2.48
CA MET A 5 -13.20 41.83 3.03
C MET A 5 -14.18 42.57 2.12
N ILE A 6 -13.70 43.53 1.31
CA ILE A 6 -14.54 44.27 0.34
C ILE A 6 -14.87 43.38 -0.87
N LEU A 7 -13.97 42.48 -1.26
CA LEU A 7 -14.18 41.53 -2.36
C LEU A 7 -15.17 40.40 -1.98
N LEU A 8 -15.16 39.99 -0.71
CA LEU A 8 -16.10 38.99 -0.18
C LEU A 8 -17.51 39.57 0.07
N LEU A 9 -17.61 40.88 0.37
CA LEU A 9 -18.90 41.56 0.53
C LEU A 9 -19.56 41.93 -0.81
N LEU A 10 -18.80 42.07 -1.90
CA LEU A 10 -19.32 42.33 -3.24
C LEU A 10 -19.88 41.05 -3.90
N PHE A 11 -19.34 39.88 -3.57
CA PHE A 11 -19.81 38.59 -4.12
C PHE A 11 -21.09 38.08 -3.44
N LEU A 12 -21.32 38.47 -2.19
CA LEU A 12 -22.53 38.10 -1.43
C LEU A 12 -23.80 38.88 -1.86
N LEU A 13 -23.66 39.90 -2.71
CA LEU A 13 -24.75 40.81 -3.09
C LEU A 13 -25.35 40.54 -4.50
N LEU A 14 -24.91 39.49 -5.21
CA LEU A 14 -25.37 39.20 -6.59
C LEU A 14 -26.26 37.95 -6.76
N GLY A 15 -26.73 37.30 -5.69
CA GLY A 15 -27.45 36.02 -5.81
C GLY A 15 -28.98 36.04 -5.70
N VAL A 16 -29.63 37.18 -5.44
CA VAL A 16 -31.09 37.24 -5.24
C VAL A 16 -31.74 38.08 -6.33
N VAL A 17 -32.15 37.45 -7.45
CA VAL A 17 -33.38 37.73 -8.22
C VAL A 17 -33.60 36.57 -9.20
N ALA A 18 -34.63 35.75 -8.95
CA ALA A 18 -35.59 35.28 -9.95
C ALA A 18 -36.71 34.50 -9.25
N CYS A 19 -37.74 35.23 -8.84
CA CYS A 19 -39.05 34.70 -8.53
C CYS A 19 -39.99 35.27 -9.59
N ALA A 20 -40.52 34.43 -10.49
CA ALA A 20 -41.77 34.65 -11.24
C ALA A 20 -42.05 33.45 -12.16
N GLY A 21 -43.14 32.74 -11.90
CA GLY A 21 -43.63 31.68 -12.78
C GLY A 21 -44.69 30.81 -12.12
N GLU A 22 -45.82 31.39 -11.74
CA GLU A 22 -47.00 30.62 -11.37
C GLU A 22 -47.68 30.07 -12.63
N THR A 23 -47.63 28.75 -12.79
CA THR A 23 -48.55 27.98 -13.64
C THR A 23 -48.88 26.71 -12.89
N ALA A 24 -50.12 26.59 -12.45
CA ALA A 24 -50.67 25.38 -11.91
C ALA A 24 -50.61 24.26 -12.97
N VAL A 25 -49.81 23.23 -12.69
CA VAL A 25 -49.86 21.96 -13.41
C VAL A 25 -50.01 20.88 -12.34
N ASP A 26 -51.16 20.23 -12.37
CA ASP A 26 -51.43 18.99 -11.66
C ASP A 26 -50.43 17.93 -12.17
N HIS A 27 -49.49 17.56 -11.32
CA HIS A 27 -48.63 16.39 -11.54
C HIS A 27 -48.58 15.60 -10.24
N THR A 28 -49.25 14.45 -10.32
CA THR A 28 -49.08 13.27 -9.49
C THR A 28 -47.71 13.26 -8.83
N ALA A 29 -47.69 13.18 -7.50
CA ALA A 29 -46.50 12.90 -6.71
C ALA A 29 -45.96 11.53 -7.14
N THR A 30 -45.19 11.53 -8.22
CA THR A 30 -44.18 10.52 -8.44
C THR A 30 -43.15 10.84 -7.38
N THR A 31 -43.13 10.04 -6.33
CA THR A 31 -41.96 9.85 -5.49
C THR A 31 -40.83 9.48 -6.45
N SER A 32 -40.13 10.47 -6.96
CA SER A 32 -38.77 10.34 -7.43
C SER A 32 -37.96 10.04 -6.18
N THR A 33 -38.05 8.79 -5.71
CA THR A 33 -36.94 8.17 -5.03
C THR A 33 -35.82 8.25 -6.07
N THR A 34 -35.01 9.30 -6.01
CA THR A 34 -33.63 9.18 -6.48
C THR A 34 -33.16 7.92 -5.79
N ALA A 35 -33.03 6.82 -6.54
CA ALA A 35 -32.52 5.58 -6.01
C ALA A 35 -31.15 5.94 -5.48
N GLN A 36 -31.07 6.13 -4.16
CA GLN A 36 -29.80 6.34 -3.50
C GLN A 36 -29.00 5.10 -3.87
N ALA A 37 -27.90 5.30 -4.59
CA ALA A 37 -27.06 4.19 -5.02
C ALA A 37 -26.80 3.33 -3.78
N ALA A 38 -27.07 2.03 -3.89
CA ALA A 38 -26.86 1.10 -2.81
C ALA A 38 -25.40 1.25 -2.35
N ARG A 39 -25.20 1.53 -1.06
CA ARG A 39 -23.88 1.63 -0.45
C ARG A 39 -23.54 0.30 0.20
N LEU A 40 -22.26 -0.02 0.22
CA LEU A 40 -21.76 -1.14 1.01
C LEU A 40 -21.97 -0.84 2.49
N ASN A 41 -22.32 -1.89 3.22
CA ASN A 41 -22.48 -1.92 4.66
C ASN A 41 -22.06 -3.31 5.16
N ASP A 42 -21.93 -3.47 6.46
CA ASP A 42 -21.52 -4.68 7.16
C ASP A 42 -22.68 -5.29 7.97
N ASP A 43 -23.93 -5.05 7.56
CA ASP A 43 -25.13 -5.47 8.31
C ASP A 43 -25.47 -6.98 8.20
N TYR A 44 -24.71 -7.74 7.42
CA TYR A 44 -24.90 -9.19 7.26
C TYR A 44 -23.91 -10.01 8.11
N SER A 45 -24.26 -11.27 8.37
CA SER A 45 -23.43 -12.17 9.20
C SER A 45 -22.04 -12.31 8.60
N ASP A 46 -21.01 -12.13 9.43
CA ASP A 46 -19.60 -12.32 9.08
C ASP A 46 -19.10 -11.42 7.93
N ALA A 47 -19.80 -10.30 7.71
CA ALA A 47 -19.41 -9.28 6.75
C ALA A 47 -18.02 -8.72 7.08
N LEU A 48 -17.19 -8.56 6.05
CA LEU A 48 -15.98 -7.77 6.19
C LEU A 48 -16.32 -6.30 6.48
N PRO A 49 -15.45 -5.54 7.16
CA PRO A 49 -15.57 -4.09 7.22
C PRO A 49 -15.64 -3.47 5.81
N VAL A 50 -16.36 -2.35 5.65
CA VAL A 50 -16.60 -1.73 4.33
C VAL A 50 -15.31 -1.46 3.55
N MET A 51 -14.23 -1.03 4.21
CA MET A 51 -12.90 -0.86 3.60
C MET A 51 -12.41 -2.17 2.95
N MET A 52 -12.52 -3.29 3.65
CA MET A 52 -12.09 -4.60 3.17
C MET A 52 -13.03 -5.15 2.09
N GLN A 53 -14.34 -4.88 2.18
CA GLN A 53 -15.27 -5.22 1.10
C GLN A 53 -14.91 -4.47 -0.18
N LEU A 54 -14.64 -3.16 -0.09
CA LEU A 54 -14.22 -2.36 -1.24
C LEU A 54 -12.91 -2.88 -1.83
N ALA A 55 -11.94 -3.19 -0.98
CA ALA A 55 -10.62 -3.57 -1.46
C ALA A 55 -10.62 -4.97 -2.11
N ALA A 56 -11.15 -5.98 -1.41
CA ALA A 56 -11.27 -7.33 -1.94
C ALA A 56 -12.24 -7.40 -3.13
N GLY A 57 -13.34 -6.65 -3.08
CA GLY A 57 -14.30 -6.53 -4.17
C GLY A 57 -13.67 -5.92 -5.42
N THR A 58 -12.92 -4.83 -5.28
CA THR A 58 -12.21 -4.19 -6.40
C THR A 58 -11.24 -5.15 -7.08
N LEU A 59 -10.50 -5.96 -6.30
CA LEU A 59 -9.61 -6.98 -6.84
C LEU A 59 -10.38 -8.11 -7.56
N LYS A 60 -11.51 -8.58 -6.99
CA LYS A 60 -12.35 -9.61 -7.61
C LYS A 60 -13.08 -9.13 -8.86
N LEU A 61 -13.39 -7.84 -8.99
CA LEU A 61 -13.99 -7.27 -10.20
C LEU A 61 -13.11 -7.45 -11.43
N GLU A 62 -11.78 -7.56 -11.28
CA GLU A 62 -10.84 -7.79 -12.39
C GLU A 62 -11.06 -9.12 -13.11
N GLU A 63 -11.74 -10.07 -12.48
CA GLU A 63 -12.12 -11.36 -13.07
C GLU A 63 -13.48 -11.29 -13.79
N THR A 64 -14.06 -10.09 -13.93
CA THR A 64 -15.41 -9.86 -14.47
C THR A 64 -15.42 -8.80 -15.56
N ASP A 65 -16.56 -8.64 -16.24
CA ASP A 65 -16.80 -7.55 -17.20
C ASP A 65 -16.93 -6.17 -16.53
N LEU A 66 -16.92 -6.11 -15.20
CA LEU A 66 -17.02 -4.89 -14.39
C LEU A 66 -15.66 -4.45 -13.81
N ALA A 67 -14.56 -4.99 -14.34
CA ALA A 67 -13.20 -4.58 -14.00
C ALA A 67 -13.04 -3.06 -14.04
N VAL A 68 -12.20 -2.51 -13.16
CA VAL A 68 -11.95 -1.07 -13.14
C VAL A 68 -11.14 -0.74 -14.40
N ASP A 69 -11.63 0.14 -15.27
CA ASP A 69 -10.86 0.58 -16.44
C ASP A 69 -9.81 1.65 -16.09
N GLU A 70 -8.98 2.02 -17.06
CA GLU A 70 -7.92 3.03 -16.89
C GLU A 70 -8.48 4.40 -16.46
N ALA A 71 -9.59 4.84 -17.06
CA ALA A 71 -10.17 6.15 -16.76
C ALA A 71 -10.73 6.19 -15.33
N LYS A 72 -11.39 5.11 -14.91
CA LYS A 72 -11.90 4.97 -13.55
C LYS A 72 -10.76 4.80 -12.55
N ALA A 73 -9.70 4.06 -12.90
CA ALA A 73 -8.53 3.89 -12.05
C ALA A 73 -7.87 5.25 -11.75
N ALA A 74 -7.73 6.12 -12.74
CA ALA A 74 -7.20 7.48 -12.56
C ALA A 74 -8.06 8.34 -11.62
N GLU A 75 -9.38 8.11 -11.58
CA GLU A 75 -10.30 8.82 -10.70
C GLU A 75 -10.21 8.33 -9.25
N ILE A 76 -10.13 7.01 -9.02
CA ILE A 76 -10.22 6.42 -7.69
C ILE A 76 -8.86 6.21 -6.98
N LEU A 77 -7.77 6.13 -7.74
CA LEU A 77 -6.42 5.96 -7.18
C LEU A 77 -6.04 6.99 -6.11
N PRO A 78 -6.21 8.32 -6.31
CA PRO A 78 -5.88 9.29 -5.26
C PRO A 78 -6.73 9.10 -3.99
N LEU A 79 -7.95 8.58 -4.11
CA LEU A 79 -8.83 8.29 -2.96
C LEU A 79 -8.31 7.07 -2.18
N TRP A 80 -7.86 6.03 -2.87
CA TRP A 80 -7.24 4.86 -2.25
C TRP A 80 -5.90 5.18 -1.58
N GLN A 81 -5.10 6.09 -2.15
CA GLN A 81 -3.89 6.59 -1.50
C GLN A 81 -4.21 7.41 -0.24
N ALA A 82 -5.27 8.21 -0.26
CA ALA A 82 -5.75 8.91 0.93
C ALA A 82 -6.23 7.92 2.00
N ALA A 83 -6.97 6.88 1.61
CA ALA A 83 -7.41 5.81 2.51
C ALA A 83 -6.22 5.09 3.16
N GLN A 84 -5.18 4.77 2.37
CA GLN A 84 -3.95 4.17 2.87
C GLN A 84 -3.26 5.06 3.92
N SER A 85 -3.06 6.34 3.59
CA SER A 85 -2.43 7.30 4.50
C SER A 85 -3.18 7.46 5.81
N LEU A 86 -4.51 7.56 5.75
CA LEU A 86 -5.36 7.65 6.94
C LEU A 86 -5.34 6.37 7.78
N SER A 87 -5.37 5.20 7.13
CA SER A 87 -5.32 3.91 7.84
C SER A 87 -3.98 3.65 8.55
N SER A 88 -2.90 4.28 8.08
CA SER A 88 -1.58 4.22 8.74
C SER A 88 -1.40 5.29 9.83
N SER A 89 -2.38 6.17 10.04
CA SER A 89 -2.29 7.26 11.00
C SER A 89 -2.99 6.90 12.31
N GLU A 90 -2.23 6.93 13.40
CA GLU A 90 -2.75 6.76 14.77
C GLU A 90 -3.72 7.88 15.21
N THR A 91 -3.79 8.98 14.45
CA THR A 91 -4.59 10.18 14.79
C THR A 91 -5.75 10.43 13.84
N ALA A 92 -5.94 9.59 12.82
CA ALA A 92 -7.04 9.74 11.88
C ALA A 92 -8.38 9.59 12.61
N ALA A 93 -9.30 10.53 12.41
CA ALA A 93 -10.64 10.41 12.96
C ALA A 93 -11.46 9.43 12.12
N SER A 94 -12.28 8.58 12.75
CA SER A 94 -13.12 7.60 12.04
C SER A 94 -14.01 8.26 10.97
N ILE A 95 -14.48 9.47 11.22
CA ILE A 95 -15.29 10.24 10.27
C ILE A 95 -14.54 10.63 8.99
N GLU A 96 -13.22 10.81 9.06
CA GLU A 96 -12.38 11.11 7.90
C GLU A 96 -12.18 9.85 7.04
N VAL A 97 -11.98 8.70 7.69
CA VAL A 97 -11.91 7.40 7.02
C VAL A 97 -13.23 7.09 6.31
N ASP A 98 -14.36 7.23 7.02
CA ASP A 98 -15.70 7.01 6.44
C ASP A 98 -15.98 7.98 5.27
N ALA A 99 -15.53 9.23 5.37
CA ALA A 99 -15.70 10.19 4.28
C ALA A 99 -14.93 9.76 3.02
N VAL A 100 -13.69 9.28 3.16
CA VAL A 100 -12.90 8.77 2.03
C VAL A 100 -13.52 7.50 1.45
N LEU A 101 -13.98 6.57 2.30
CA LEU A 101 -14.68 5.36 1.84
C LEU A 101 -15.95 5.68 1.05
N ASN A 102 -16.70 6.70 1.48
CA ASN A 102 -17.87 7.17 0.73
C ASN A 102 -17.47 7.81 -0.60
N GLN A 103 -16.38 8.56 -0.65
CA GLN A 103 -15.88 9.12 -1.92
C GLN A 103 -15.44 8.02 -2.90
N ILE A 104 -14.78 6.97 -2.43
CA ILE A 104 -14.42 5.81 -3.27
C ILE A 104 -15.68 5.18 -3.87
N GLN A 105 -16.70 4.92 -3.03
CA GLN A 105 -17.97 4.37 -3.50
C GLN A 105 -18.71 5.28 -4.49
N ASP A 106 -18.63 6.60 -4.32
CA ASP A 106 -19.26 7.58 -5.24
C ASP A 106 -18.56 7.63 -6.60
N ALA A 107 -17.25 7.41 -6.61
CA ALA A 107 -16.47 7.42 -7.83
C ALA A 107 -16.62 6.12 -8.62
N MET A 108 -16.86 4.97 -7.97
CA MET A 108 -17.17 3.70 -8.66
C MET A 108 -18.54 3.74 -9.36
N THR A 109 -18.75 2.89 -10.37
CA THR A 109 -20.08 2.83 -11.00
C THR A 109 -21.08 2.13 -10.08
N PRO A 110 -22.39 2.45 -10.16
CA PRO A 110 -23.42 1.75 -9.39
C PRO A 110 -23.41 0.24 -9.61
N GLU A 111 -23.11 -0.22 -10.83
CA GLU A 111 -23.01 -1.64 -11.17
C GLU A 111 -21.84 -2.31 -10.48
N GLN A 112 -20.69 -1.63 -10.36
CA GLN A 112 -19.53 -2.13 -9.62
C GLN A 112 -19.83 -2.28 -8.13
N ILE A 113 -20.46 -1.26 -7.52
CA ILE A 113 -20.83 -1.32 -6.10
C ILE A 113 -21.88 -2.40 -5.84
N ALA A 114 -22.88 -2.52 -6.71
CA ALA A 114 -23.88 -3.59 -6.61
C ALA A 114 -23.23 -4.98 -6.74
N ALA A 115 -22.31 -5.17 -7.70
CA ALA A 115 -21.59 -6.42 -7.86
C ALA A 115 -20.75 -6.77 -6.63
N ILE A 116 -20.06 -5.79 -6.03
CA ILE A 116 -19.30 -6.02 -4.79
C ILE A 116 -20.24 -6.39 -3.63
N ALA A 117 -21.40 -5.74 -3.52
CA ALA A 117 -22.39 -6.08 -2.49
C ALA A 117 -22.91 -7.52 -2.68
N ASP A 118 -23.18 -7.93 -3.92
CA ASP A 118 -23.66 -9.27 -4.27
C ASP A 118 -22.61 -10.37 -4.00
N MET A 119 -21.33 -10.03 -3.93
CA MET A 119 -20.26 -10.98 -3.55
C MET A 119 -20.35 -11.42 -2.08
N ALA A 120 -21.06 -10.66 -1.21
CA ALA A 120 -21.25 -10.96 0.21
C ALA A 120 -19.93 -11.38 0.91
N LEU A 121 -18.91 -10.52 0.81
CA LEU A 121 -17.54 -10.84 1.17
C LEU A 121 -17.36 -11.08 2.68
N THR A 122 -16.71 -12.19 3.00
CA THR A 122 -16.40 -12.61 4.38
C THR A 122 -14.91 -12.88 4.54
N SER A 123 -14.48 -13.28 5.74
CA SER A 123 -13.10 -13.72 6.01
C SER A 123 -12.65 -14.88 5.10
N ASP A 124 -13.59 -15.76 4.70
CA ASP A 124 -13.28 -16.86 3.76
C ASP A 124 -12.92 -16.33 2.38
N SER A 125 -13.58 -15.25 1.94
CA SER A 125 -13.28 -14.59 0.66
C SER A 125 -11.86 -14.02 0.62
N LEU A 126 -11.32 -13.56 1.76
CA LEU A 126 -9.94 -13.08 1.85
C LEU A 126 -8.93 -14.24 1.72
N THR A 127 -9.27 -15.40 2.28
CA THR A 127 -8.44 -16.61 2.16
C THR A 127 -8.39 -17.08 0.70
N GLU A 128 -9.53 -17.13 0.02
CA GLU A 128 -9.61 -17.46 -1.41
C GLU A 128 -8.78 -16.48 -2.27
N LEU A 129 -8.84 -15.19 -1.96
CA LEU A 129 -8.09 -14.16 -2.70
C LEU A 129 -6.57 -14.26 -2.49
N LEU A 130 -6.15 -14.73 -1.31
CA LEU A 130 -4.75 -15.05 -1.03
C LEU A 130 -4.30 -16.29 -1.82
N GLU A 131 -5.15 -17.31 -1.93
CA GLU A 131 -4.89 -18.55 -2.68
C GLU A 131 -4.85 -18.33 -4.20
N SER A 132 -5.66 -17.41 -4.73
CA SER A 132 -5.66 -17.07 -6.16
C SER A 132 -4.37 -16.38 -6.60
N GLY A 133 -3.59 -15.84 -5.66
CA GLY A 133 -2.37 -15.08 -5.94
C GLY A 133 -2.61 -13.65 -6.41
N ALA A 134 -3.87 -13.18 -6.42
CA ALA A 134 -4.23 -11.79 -6.75
C ALA A 134 -3.56 -10.78 -5.79
N ILE A 135 -3.31 -11.20 -4.55
CA ILE A 135 -2.51 -10.44 -3.58
C ILE A 135 -1.14 -11.09 -3.48
N THR A 136 -0.17 -10.53 -4.21
CA THR A 136 1.25 -10.74 -3.88
C THR A 136 1.55 -9.89 -2.64
N PHE A 137 1.38 -10.50 -1.46
CA PHE A 137 2.03 -10.01 -0.25
C PHE A 137 3.54 -10.07 -0.50
N GLY A 138 4.25 -8.98 -0.23
CA GLY A 138 5.66 -8.79 -0.55
C GLY A 138 6.61 -9.86 -0.02
N ARG A 139 6.63 -11.04 -0.64
CA ARG A 139 7.85 -11.78 -0.91
C ARG A 139 8.48 -11.01 -2.06
N GLY A 140 9.47 -10.17 -1.72
CA GLY A 140 10.13 -9.22 -2.62
C GLY A 140 10.16 -9.70 -4.07
N GLN A 141 9.67 -8.84 -4.96
CA GLN A 141 9.74 -8.99 -6.40
C GLN A 141 11.21 -8.85 -6.83
N GLY A 142 11.99 -9.90 -6.58
CA GLY A 142 13.41 -10.00 -6.88
C GLY A 142 13.91 -11.45 -6.91
N ALA A 143 13.05 -12.46 -6.75
CA ALA A 143 13.48 -13.85 -6.62
C ALA A 143 12.69 -14.87 -7.45
N ARG A 144 11.97 -14.44 -8.50
CA ARG A 144 11.20 -15.37 -9.37
C ARG A 144 11.11 -14.90 -10.82
N GLN A 145 12.24 -14.72 -11.49
CA GLN A 145 12.26 -14.84 -12.94
C GLN A 145 13.64 -15.33 -13.38
N GLY A 146 13.77 -16.65 -13.50
CA GLY A 146 14.97 -17.30 -14.01
C GLY A 146 15.27 -18.61 -13.32
N THR A 147 14.63 -19.69 -13.78
CA THR A 147 15.28 -20.94 -14.24
C THR A 147 14.22 -22.03 -14.35
N ASP A 148 13.95 -22.42 -15.59
CA ASP A 148 13.43 -23.74 -15.90
C ASP A 148 14.40 -24.81 -15.37
N GLY A 149 13.91 -25.77 -14.59
CA GLY A 149 14.67 -26.99 -14.25
C GLY A 149 14.58 -27.39 -12.78
N GLU A 150 14.05 -28.60 -12.58
CA GLU A 150 14.08 -29.41 -11.35
C GLU A 150 13.09 -29.08 -10.22
N ALA A 151 12.06 -29.93 -10.15
CA ALA A 151 11.32 -30.24 -8.94
C ALA A 151 12.28 -30.67 -7.82
N GLY A 152 12.38 -29.86 -6.77
CA GLY A 152 13.13 -30.14 -5.55
C GLY A 152 12.30 -29.83 -4.31
N GLU A 153 11.72 -30.89 -3.75
CA GLU A 153 11.49 -31.10 -2.31
C GLU A 153 10.89 -29.96 -1.45
N GLY A 154 9.56 -30.03 -1.31
CA GLY A 154 8.92 -30.21 0.00
C GLY A 154 9.27 -29.23 1.13
N PHE A 155 8.52 -28.13 1.23
CA PHE A 155 8.28 -27.52 2.53
C PHE A 155 7.25 -28.36 3.29
N THR A 156 7.70 -29.38 4.00
CA THR A 156 6.92 -29.98 5.09
C THR A 156 6.98 -29.02 6.29
N PRO A 157 5.86 -28.46 6.77
CA PRO A 157 5.87 -27.70 8.01
C PRO A 157 6.32 -28.62 9.17
N PRO A 158 7.04 -28.10 10.17
CA PRO A 158 7.45 -28.88 11.33
C PRO A 158 6.21 -29.45 12.03
N ALA A 159 6.21 -30.76 12.30
CA ALA A 159 5.15 -31.42 13.03
C ALA A 159 5.00 -30.80 14.42
N GLY A 160 3.84 -30.20 14.70
CA GLY A 160 3.53 -29.71 16.05
C GLY A 160 2.36 -28.73 16.18
N VAL A 161 1.92 -28.04 15.11
CA VAL A 161 0.82 -27.08 15.18
C VAL A 161 -0.44 -27.62 14.51
N VAL A 162 -1.21 -28.39 15.29
CA VAL A 162 -2.61 -28.69 15.00
C VAL A 162 -3.46 -27.66 15.75
N PRO A 163 -4.32 -26.88 15.10
CA PRO A 163 -5.25 -25.99 15.79
C PRO A 163 -6.38 -26.82 16.45
N GLY A 164 -6.54 -26.66 17.76
CA GLY A 164 -7.75 -27.04 18.48
C GLY A 164 -7.68 -28.32 19.32
N ALA A 165 -7.57 -28.15 20.63
CA ALA A 165 -8.30 -28.88 21.68
C ALA A 165 -7.67 -28.53 23.04
N GLY A 166 -8.49 -28.10 24.00
CA GLY A 166 -8.03 -27.51 25.25
C GLY A 166 -7.43 -28.48 26.27
N GLY A 167 -6.95 -27.85 27.36
CA GLY A 167 -6.86 -28.45 28.69
C GLY A 167 -5.45 -28.82 29.17
N GLY A 168 -5.02 -28.17 30.26
CA GLY A 168 -4.17 -28.80 31.26
C GLY A 168 -2.84 -28.10 31.62
N PRO A 169 -2.62 -27.71 32.88
CA PRO A 169 -1.38 -27.08 33.35
C PRO A 169 -0.33 -28.10 33.87
N GLY A 170 0.94 -27.85 33.57
CA GLY A 170 2.12 -28.50 34.16
C GLY A 170 3.35 -28.16 33.32
N GLY A 171 4.45 -27.58 33.81
CA GLY A 171 5.11 -27.76 35.09
C GLY A 171 6.36 -28.64 34.88
N GLY A 172 7.55 -28.05 34.75
CA GLY A 172 8.79 -28.81 34.68
C GLY A 172 9.98 -28.03 34.15
N GLY A 173 10.79 -27.46 35.05
CA GLY A 173 12.07 -26.83 34.72
C GLY A 173 13.18 -27.85 34.40
N GLY A 174 14.22 -27.35 33.72
CA GLY A 174 15.46 -28.07 33.47
C GLY A 174 16.52 -27.11 32.89
N PRO A 175 17.71 -26.94 33.51
CA PRO A 175 18.67 -25.90 33.16
C PRO A 175 19.82 -26.39 32.27
N GLY A 176 20.38 -25.47 31.48
CA GLY A 176 21.80 -25.45 31.14
C GLY A 176 22.16 -25.77 29.69
N GLY A 177 22.95 -24.88 29.08
CA GLY A 177 23.74 -25.18 27.87
C GLY A 177 23.88 -24.02 26.88
N GLY A 178 24.51 -22.91 27.30
CA GLY A 178 24.99 -21.89 26.36
C GLY A 178 26.28 -22.31 25.64
N VAL A 179 26.59 -21.57 24.58
CA VAL A 179 27.70 -21.64 23.58
C VAL A 179 27.15 -22.13 22.23
N GLY A 180 27.14 -21.37 21.14
CA GLY A 180 27.89 -20.16 20.78
C GLY A 180 28.62 -20.39 19.45
N GLY A 181 28.32 -19.56 18.45
CA GLY A 181 29.04 -19.43 17.17
C GLY A 181 28.19 -19.81 15.96
N GLY A 182 27.92 -18.95 14.97
CA GLY A 182 28.30 -17.56 14.78
C GLY A 182 27.90 -17.13 13.37
N PHE A 183 27.17 -16.02 13.26
CA PHE A 183 27.10 -15.17 12.06
C PHE A 183 27.27 -13.74 12.55
N GLY A 184 28.35 -13.07 12.12
CA GLY A 184 28.71 -11.70 12.50
C GLY A 184 27.68 -10.69 12.00
N ALA A 185 27.32 -9.69 12.81
CA ALA A 185 27.91 -8.35 12.80
C ALA A 185 27.71 -7.67 11.44
N ASN A 186 26.74 -6.77 11.25
CA ASN A 186 26.65 -5.48 11.92
C ASN A 186 25.22 -4.90 11.78
N GLY A 187 24.63 -4.35 12.86
CA GLY A 187 23.34 -3.63 12.81
C GLY A 187 22.11 -4.36 13.36
N THR A 188 22.23 -5.12 14.46
CA THR A 188 21.04 -5.54 15.22
C THR A 188 20.55 -4.35 16.04
N THR A 189 19.45 -3.73 15.61
CA THR A 189 18.56 -3.02 16.52
C THR A 189 18.21 -3.99 17.64
N GLU A 190 18.85 -3.85 18.81
CA GLU A 190 18.40 -4.51 20.04
C GLU A 190 17.00 -3.96 20.31
N LEU A 191 15.99 -4.63 19.76
CA LEU A 191 14.62 -4.45 20.17
C LEU A 191 14.60 -4.67 21.68
N SER A 192 14.17 -3.66 22.44
CA SER A 192 14.16 -3.75 23.89
C SER A 192 13.28 -4.94 24.31
N GLU A 193 13.56 -5.51 25.47
CA GLU A 193 12.77 -6.60 26.04
C GLU A 193 11.27 -6.22 26.13
N ASP A 194 11.01 -4.92 26.32
CA ASP A 194 9.69 -4.29 26.29
C ASP A 194 9.08 -4.23 24.88
N ASP A 195 9.87 -3.98 23.82
CA ASP A 195 9.40 -4.00 22.42
C ASP A 195 9.03 -5.43 21.98
N ILE A 196 9.76 -6.43 22.46
CA ILE A 196 9.47 -7.83 22.18
C ILE A 196 8.21 -8.27 22.94
N ALA A 197 8.05 -7.87 24.20
CA ALA A 197 6.88 -8.17 25.00
C ALA A 197 5.61 -7.50 24.42
N THR A 198 5.73 -6.26 23.96
CA THR A 198 4.63 -5.52 23.32
C THR A 198 4.22 -6.20 22.02
N ARG A 199 5.18 -6.51 21.13
CA ARG A 199 4.89 -7.23 19.89
C ARG A 199 4.32 -8.63 20.13
N GLN A 200 4.76 -9.33 21.18
CA GLN A 200 4.18 -10.62 21.56
C GLN A 200 2.75 -10.48 22.08
N ALA A 201 2.42 -9.40 22.79
CA ALA A 201 1.07 -9.12 23.24
C ALA A 201 0.14 -8.76 22.06
N GLU A 202 0.60 -7.99 21.09
CA GLU A 202 -0.12 -7.64 19.85
C GLU A 202 -0.34 -8.86 18.94
N LEU A 203 0.64 -9.74 18.85
CA LEU A 203 0.50 -11.02 18.13
C LEU A 203 -0.45 -11.97 18.87
N ALA A 204 -0.51 -11.92 20.20
CA ALA A 204 -1.42 -12.72 21.01
C ALA A 204 -2.87 -12.19 20.99
N SER A 205 -3.07 -10.88 20.77
CA SER A 205 -4.39 -10.29 20.57
C SER A 205 -4.92 -10.46 19.14
N GLY A 206 -4.05 -10.77 18.18
CA GLY A 206 -4.41 -10.90 16.75
C GLY A 206 -4.61 -9.56 16.04
N GLU A 207 -4.51 -8.45 16.77
CA GLU A 207 -4.78 -7.09 16.29
C GLU A 207 -3.72 -6.63 15.29
N GLY A 208 -2.44 -6.88 15.57
CA GLY A 208 -1.36 -6.53 14.65
C GLY A 208 -1.35 -7.34 13.34
N LEU A 209 -1.97 -8.53 13.33
CA LEU A 209 -2.08 -9.34 12.11
C LEU A 209 -3.23 -8.85 11.20
N ALA A 210 -4.32 -8.37 11.81
CA ALA A 210 -5.43 -7.76 11.07
C ALA A 210 -4.98 -6.45 10.40
N ASP A 211 -4.25 -5.59 11.10
CA ASP A 211 -3.72 -4.34 10.54
C ASP A 211 -2.77 -4.59 9.36
N ILE A 212 -1.90 -5.59 9.46
CA ILE A 212 -1.00 -5.97 8.36
C ILE A 212 -1.79 -6.44 7.13
N GLN A 213 -2.87 -7.21 7.35
CA GLN A 213 -3.73 -7.70 6.28
C GLN A 213 -4.46 -6.55 5.59
N ASP A 214 -5.00 -5.60 6.35
CA ASP A 214 -5.70 -4.43 5.84
C ASP A 214 -4.76 -3.54 5.00
N GLN A 215 -3.56 -3.26 5.52
CA GLN A 215 -2.54 -2.48 4.80
C GLN A 215 -2.13 -3.14 3.49
N ALA A 216 -1.95 -4.46 3.50
CA ALA A 216 -1.55 -5.18 2.30
C ALA A 216 -2.66 -5.21 1.25
N MET A 217 -3.93 -5.32 1.66
CA MET A 217 -5.08 -5.29 0.76
C MET A 217 -5.21 -3.92 0.08
N ILE A 218 -5.13 -2.84 0.86
CA ILE A 218 -5.15 -1.47 0.33
C ILE A 218 -3.97 -1.28 -0.64
N GLY A 219 -2.78 -1.73 -0.27
CA GLY A 219 -1.59 -1.68 -1.12
C GLY A 219 -1.74 -2.47 -2.43
N ALA A 220 -2.44 -3.60 -2.42
CA ALA A 220 -2.71 -4.39 -3.62
C ALA A 220 -3.65 -3.64 -4.58
N VAL A 221 -4.70 -3.00 -4.05
CA VAL A 221 -5.59 -2.16 -4.86
C VAL A 221 -4.85 -0.96 -5.42
N VAL A 222 -4.08 -0.24 -4.61
CA VAL A 222 -3.26 0.90 -5.07
C VAL A 222 -2.33 0.47 -6.21
N ARG A 223 -1.65 -0.67 -6.08
CA ARG A 223 -0.79 -1.22 -7.14
C ARG A 223 -1.57 -1.61 -8.40
N LEU A 224 -2.74 -2.23 -8.27
CA LEU A 224 -3.62 -2.55 -9.41
C LEU A 224 -3.98 -1.27 -10.17
N LEU A 225 -4.42 -0.24 -9.46
CA LEU A 225 -4.86 1.02 -10.05
C LEU A 225 -3.69 1.77 -10.71
N GLN A 226 -2.53 1.82 -10.05
CA GLN A 226 -1.28 2.34 -10.62
C GLN A 226 -0.89 1.62 -11.93
N THR A 227 -0.98 0.29 -11.93
CA THR A 227 -0.72 -0.51 -13.14
C THR A 227 -1.66 -0.14 -14.27
N LYS A 228 -2.94 0.14 -13.97
CA LYS A 228 -3.94 0.54 -14.97
C LYS A 228 -3.75 1.96 -15.48
N THR A 229 -3.32 2.89 -14.62
CA THR A 229 -3.07 4.30 -15.01
C THR A 229 -1.72 4.49 -15.69
N GLY A 230 -0.87 3.46 -15.72
CA GLY A 230 0.51 3.59 -16.17
C GLY A 230 1.37 4.42 -15.20
N GLU A 231 0.82 4.83 -14.04
CA GLU A 231 1.63 5.35 -12.95
C GLU A 231 2.40 4.16 -12.38
N THR A 232 3.72 4.14 -12.56
CA THR A 232 4.57 3.20 -11.83
C THR A 232 4.23 3.29 -10.36
N PRO A 233 4.12 2.14 -9.64
CA PRO A 233 3.76 2.16 -8.24
C PRO A 233 4.60 3.20 -7.54
N GLN A 234 3.96 4.21 -6.91
CA GLN A 234 4.70 5.18 -6.13
C GLN A 234 5.41 4.40 -5.04
N ARG A 235 6.67 4.05 -5.31
CA ARG A 235 7.60 3.52 -4.33
C ARG A 235 7.57 4.52 -3.18
N PRO A 236 7.63 4.04 -1.93
CA PRO A 236 7.59 4.94 -0.78
C PRO A 236 8.54 6.11 -1.06
N GLN A 237 8.06 7.36 -0.96
CA GLN A 237 8.83 8.57 -1.29
C GLN A 237 10.12 8.74 -0.46
N ASN A 238 10.39 7.78 0.44
CA ASN A 238 11.56 7.65 1.29
C ASN A 238 12.43 6.43 0.91
N ASP A 239 12.26 5.86 -0.28
CA ASP A 239 13.06 4.71 -0.72
C ASP A 239 14.50 5.18 -1.06
N VAL A 240 15.39 4.95 -0.11
CA VAL A 240 16.83 5.20 -0.22
C VAL A 240 17.39 4.53 -1.48
N MET A 241 16.92 3.33 -1.82
CA MET A 241 17.39 2.57 -2.98
C MET A 241 17.02 3.31 -4.27
N ASP A 242 15.75 3.66 -4.43
CA ASP A 242 15.26 4.34 -5.63
C ASP A 242 15.94 5.70 -5.85
N THR A 243 16.17 6.41 -4.76
CA THR A 243 16.91 7.69 -4.74
C THR A 243 18.33 7.51 -5.24
N VAL A 244 19.04 6.48 -4.75
CA VAL A 244 20.40 6.14 -5.19
C VAL A 244 20.42 5.75 -6.67
N PHE A 245 19.55 4.82 -7.08
CA PHE A 245 19.46 4.34 -8.47
C PHE A 245 19.16 5.48 -9.44
N THR A 246 18.24 6.37 -9.08
CA THR A 246 17.88 7.54 -9.90
C THR A 246 19.06 8.51 -10.01
N ALA A 247 19.75 8.81 -8.91
CA ALA A 247 20.91 9.70 -8.91
C ALA A 247 22.05 9.16 -9.79
N VAL A 248 22.33 7.85 -9.70
CA VAL A 248 23.35 7.18 -10.54
C VAL A 248 22.95 7.25 -12.00
N ALA A 249 21.74 6.78 -12.34
CA ALA A 249 21.26 6.69 -13.72
C ALA A 249 21.28 8.07 -14.41
N GLN A 250 20.84 9.13 -13.73
CA GLN A 250 20.89 10.50 -14.25
C GLN A 250 22.32 10.97 -14.53
N THR A 251 23.27 10.63 -13.65
CA THR A 251 24.67 11.06 -13.79
C THR A 251 25.35 10.42 -15.00
N ILE A 252 24.97 9.20 -15.35
CA ILE A 252 25.52 8.45 -16.49
C ILE A 252 24.59 8.42 -17.71
N ASN A 253 23.51 9.22 -17.69
CA ASN A 253 22.54 9.38 -18.76
C ASN A 253 21.87 8.06 -19.20
N LEU A 254 21.52 7.23 -18.22
CA LEU A 254 20.67 6.05 -18.36
C LEU A 254 19.30 6.29 -17.71
N THR A 255 18.31 5.46 -18.06
CA THR A 255 17.12 5.31 -17.21
C THR A 255 17.41 4.36 -16.03
N PRO A 256 16.67 4.45 -14.91
CA PRO A 256 16.81 3.50 -13.81
C PRO A 256 16.60 2.04 -14.21
N GLU A 257 15.75 1.78 -15.21
CA GLU A 257 15.50 0.45 -15.76
C GLU A 257 16.70 -0.07 -16.56
N GLU A 258 17.32 0.76 -17.40
CA GLU A 258 18.52 0.41 -18.15
C GLU A 258 19.69 0.10 -17.20
N LEU A 259 19.87 0.93 -16.17
CA LEU A 259 20.87 0.70 -15.12
C LEU A 259 20.63 -0.64 -14.39
N GLN A 260 19.38 -0.96 -14.06
CA GLN A 260 19.04 -2.25 -13.43
C GLN A 260 19.33 -3.43 -14.34
N VAL A 261 19.04 -3.34 -15.63
CA VAL A 261 19.36 -4.39 -16.60
C VAL A 261 20.87 -4.64 -16.64
N GLU A 262 21.69 -3.61 -16.75
CA GLU A 262 23.16 -3.77 -16.80
C GLU A 262 23.75 -4.36 -15.51
N LEU A 263 23.17 -4.02 -14.35
CA LEU A 263 23.59 -4.62 -13.07
C LEU A 263 23.20 -6.10 -12.97
N THR A 264 22.04 -6.50 -13.52
CA THR A 264 21.63 -7.92 -13.55
C THR A 264 22.48 -8.78 -14.48
N GLU A 265 23.16 -8.17 -15.46
CA GLU A 265 24.15 -8.87 -16.30
C GLU A 265 25.47 -9.17 -15.55
N GLY A 266 25.54 -8.84 -14.26
CA GLY A 266 26.64 -9.20 -13.36
C GLY A 266 27.69 -8.08 -13.21
N GLY A 267 27.38 -6.87 -13.66
CA GLY A 267 28.22 -5.70 -13.46
C GLY A 267 28.10 -5.14 -12.05
N SER A 268 29.19 -4.61 -11.48
CA SER A 268 29.12 -3.74 -10.31
C SER A 268 28.73 -2.31 -10.74
N LEU A 269 28.20 -1.53 -9.81
CA LEU A 269 27.83 -0.13 -10.07
C LEU A 269 29.01 0.68 -10.59
N VAL A 270 30.19 0.49 -10.00
CA VAL A 270 31.42 1.15 -10.45
C VAL A 270 31.73 0.78 -11.90
N MET A 271 31.61 -0.49 -12.28
CA MET A 271 31.86 -0.92 -13.66
C MET A 271 30.86 -0.30 -14.64
N VAL A 272 29.57 -0.24 -14.29
CA VAL A 272 28.55 0.39 -15.13
C VAL A 272 28.81 1.89 -15.27
N ILE A 273 29.15 2.57 -14.17
CA ILE A 273 29.51 4.00 -14.18
C ILE A 273 30.69 4.24 -15.11
N GLU A 274 31.77 3.47 -14.99
CA GLU A 274 32.96 3.60 -15.83
C GLU A 274 32.69 3.24 -17.30
N ALA A 275 31.86 2.23 -17.57
CA ALA A 275 31.48 1.80 -18.92
C ALA A 275 30.75 2.91 -19.70
N HIS A 276 29.95 3.72 -18.99
CA HIS A 276 29.25 4.88 -19.55
C HIS A 276 30.04 6.18 -19.44
N GLY A 277 31.32 6.12 -19.03
CA GLY A 277 32.19 7.29 -18.93
C GLY A 277 31.86 8.24 -17.78
N GLY A 278 31.13 7.76 -16.78
CA GLY A 278 30.82 8.49 -15.55
C GLY A 278 32.03 8.61 -14.62
N ASP A 279 32.04 9.68 -13.81
CA ASP A 279 33.00 9.85 -12.72
C ASP A 279 32.37 9.34 -11.42
N VAL A 280 32.97 8.30 -10.84
CA VAL A 280 32.53 7.69 -9.57
C VAL A 280 32.43 8.73 -8.44
N THR A 281 33.31 9.74 -8.43
CA THR A 281 33.27 10.82 -7.45
C THR A 281 32.06 11.72 -7.65
N ALA A 282 31.74 12.05 -8.90
CA ALA A 282 30.57 12.86 -9.24
C ALA A 282 29.27 12.10 -8.94
N VAL A 283 29.24 10.79 -9.20
CA VAL A 283 28.12 9.92 -8.85
C VAL A 283 27.93 9.85 -7.34
N ARG A 284 29.01 9.74 -6.56
CA ARG A 284 28.96 9.79 -5.09
C ARG A 284 28.33 11.09 -4.59
N GLU A 285 28.77 12.24 -5.11
CA GLU A 285 28.22 13.55 -4.74
C GLU A 285 26.74 13.68 -5.12
N ALA A 286 26.35 13.14 -6.28
CA ALA A 286 24.96 13.11 -6.71
C ALA A 286 24.09 12.26 -5.76
N ILE A 287 24.55 11.07 -5.38
CA ILE A 287 23.87 10.20 -4.42
C ILE A 287 23.66 10.92 -3.08
N ILE A 288 24.73 11.52 -2.52
CA ILE A 288 24.65 12.23 -1.24
C ILE A 288 23.69 13.41 -1.32
N THR A 289 23.72 14.15 -2.43
CA THR A 289 22.81 15.28 -2.65
C THR A 289 21.36 14.80 -2.64
N SER A 290 21.03 13.77 -3.42
CA SER A 290 19.68 13.22 -3.49
C SER A 290 19.21 12.62 -2.16
N LEU A 291 20.09 11.92 -1.42
CA LEU A 291 19.75 11.37 -0.11
C LEU A 291 19.49 12.45 0.94
N ASN A 292 20.12 13.62 0.84
CA ASN A 292 19.87 14.75 1.73
C ASN A 292 18.54 15.46 1.47
N GLU A 293 17.92 15.25 0.29
CA GLU A 293 16.60 15.80 -0.03
C GLU A 293 15.46 14.96 0.55
N LEU A 294 15.76 13.76 1.08
CA LEU A 294 14.75 12.88 1.66
C LEU A 294 14.19 13.45 2.98
N PRO A 295 12.87 13.32 3.24
CA PRO A 295 12.25 13.74 4.49
C PRO A 295 12.87 13.11 5.75
N ASN A 296 13.44 11.91 5.62
CA ASN A 296 14.10 11.16 6.68
C ASN A 296 15.64 11.27 6.63
N ALA A 297 16.23 12.17 5.83
CA ALA A 297 17.69 12.31 5.69
C ALA A 297 18.42 12.44 7.04
N ALA A 298 17.81 13.11 8.03
CA ALA A 298 18.38 13.29 9.37
C ALA A 298 18.58 11.97 10.16
N SER A 299 17.91 10.89 9.75
CA SER A 299 18.05 9.55 10.33
C SER A 299 18.99 8.64 9.54
N LEU A 300 19.52 9.11 8.41
CA LEU A 300 20.36 8.33 7.51
C LEU A 300 21.82 8.74 7.64
N ASP A 301 22.72 7.76 7.65
CA ASP A 301 24.14 8.01 7.42
C ASP A 301 24.38 8.07 5.90
N VAL A 302 24.05 9.21 5.30
CA VAL A 302 24.05 9.41 3.85
C VAL A 302 25.44 9.19 3.21
N GLU A 303 26.51 9.48 3.95
CA GLU A 303 27.89 9.27 3.51
C GLU A 303 28.21 7.77 3.48
N GLN A 304 27.88 7.04 4.55
CA GLN A 304 28.08 5.59 4.60
C GLN A 304 27.26 4.87 3.53
N ILE A 305 26.01 5.30 3.31
CA ILE A 305 25.16 4.74 2.26
C ILE A 305 25.81 4.99 0.89
N ALA A 306 26.19 6.22 0.56
CA ALA A 306 26.83 6.49 -0.72
C ALA A 306 28.11 5.67 -0.94
N ASP A 307 28.92 5.48 0.10
CA ASP A 307 30.14 4.68 0.03
C ASP A 307 29.85 3.19 -0.19
N SER A 308 28.86 2.61 0.50
CA SER A 308 28.54 1.18 0.37
C SER A 308 28.10 0.80 -1.04
N TRP A 309 27.41 1.72 -1.73
CA TRP A 309 26.93 1.52 -3.10
C TRP A 309 28.04 1.58 -4.16
N LEU A 310 29.17 2.19 -3.83
CA LEU A 310 30.31 2.37 -4.74
C LEU A 310 31.52 1.49 -4.35
N THR A 311 31.35 0.56 -3.41
CA THR A 311 32.40 -0.41 -3.01
C THR A 311 32.12 -1.86 -3.41
N GLU A 312 30.89 -2.21 -3.79
CA GLU A 312 30.54 -3.51 -4.40
C GLU A 312 30.88 -3.53 -5.90
#